data_AF-A0A1C3ETU6-F1
#
_entry.id   AF-A0A1C3ETU6-F1
#
_cell.length_a   1.000
_cell.length_b   1.000
_cell.length_c   1.000
_cell.angle_alpha   90.00
_cell.angle_beta   90.00
_cell.angle_gamma   90.00
#
_symmetry.space_group_name_H-M   'P 1'
#
loop_
_entity.id
_entity.type
_entity.pdbx_description
1 polymer ?
#
loop_
_entity_poly.entity_id
_entity_poly.type
_entity_poly.pdbx_seq_one_letter_code
_entity_poly.pdbx_strand_id
1 'polypeptide(L)'
;MSTSDDIANRAIRFAETFQFTNPQIVRTKSARDEFVARYGTPNSTEYREMEIHMDWGPNQQKIINSSKIEKRQDVESFLKKGVKILVVCSARDVIYHEFLGMDLD
;
A
#
# COMPACT_ATOMS: atom_id res chain seq x y z
N MET A 1 6.17 0.61 -23.77
CA MET A 1 6.10 0.57 -22.29
C MET A 1 6.47 -0.83 -21.84
N SER A 2 7.30 -0.96 -20.81
CA SER A 2 7.67 -2.29 -20.31
C SER A 2 6.56 -2.84 -19.41
N THR A 3 6.37 -4.16 -19.38
CA THR A 3 5.35 -4.80 -18.53
C THR A 3 5.55 -4.48 -17.05
N SER A 4 6.79 -4.26 -16.62
CA SER A 4 7.11 -3.81 -15.27
C SER A 4 6.55 -2.41 -14.96
N ASP A 5 6.54 -1.50 -15.93
CA ASP A 5 5.96 -0.16 -15.75
C ASP A 5 4.44 -0.24 -15.61
N ASP A 6 3.78 -1.10 -16.38
CA ASP A 6 2.33 -1.30 -16.30
C ASP A 6 1.89 -1.86 -14.94
N ILE A 7 2.67 -2.80 -14.41
CA ILE A 7 2.46 -3.40 -13.09
C ILE A 7 2.61 -2.36 -11.97
N ALA A 8 3.70 -1.57 -12.00
CA ALA A 8 3.96 -0.53 -11.02
C ALA A 8 2.88 0.57 -11.05
N ASN A 9 2.52 1.04 -12.24
CA ASN A 9 1.47 2.05 -12.42
C ASN A 9 0.12 1.55 -11.90
N ARG A 10 -0.20 0.26 -12.11
CA ARG A 10 -1.42 -0.35 -11.58
C ARG A 10 -1.43 -0.38 -10.05
N ALA A 11 -0.31 -0.74 -9.43
CA ALA A 11 -0.20 -0.79 -7.98
C ALA A 11 -0.35 0.60 -7.35
N ILE A 12 0.25 1.63 -7.95
CA ILE A 12 0.06 3.03 -7.54
C ILE A 12 -1.40 3.44 -7.68
N ARG A 13 -2.03 3.22 -8.85
CA ARG A 13 -3.45 3.58 -9.05
C ARG A 13 -4.39 2.87 -8.08
N PHE A 14 -4.08 1.64 -7.71
CA PHE A 14 -4.82 0.93 -6.68
C PHE A 14 -4.64 1.59 -5.31
N ALA A 15 -3.40 1.93 -4.94
CA ALA A 15 -3.10 2.65 -3.70
C ALA A 15 -3.80 4.03 -3.64
N GLU A 16 -3.93 4.73 -4.76
CA GLU A 16 -4.66 6.00 -4.87
C GLU A 16 -6.17 5.89 -4.60
N THR A 17 -6.74 4.67 -4.59
CA THR A 17 -8.16 4.48 -4.24
C THR A 17 -8.43 4.61 -2.75
N PHE A 18 -7.39 4.53 -1.91
CA PHE A 18 -7.52 4.71 -0.47
C PHE A 18 -7.53 6.20 -0.08
N GLN A 19 -8.04 6.54 1.11
CA GLN A 19 -8.07 7.92 1.62
C GLN A 19 -6.71 8.43 2.14
N PHE A 20 -5.61 7.76 1.76
CA PHE A 20 -4.24 8.15 2.05
C PHE A 20 -3.68 9.01 0.90
N THR A 21 -2.52 9.62 1.12
CA THR A 21 -1.92 10.54 0.14
C THR A 21 -0.50 10.11 -0.24
N ASN A 22 -0.02 10.63 -1.37
CA ASN A 22 1.38 10.47 -1.80
C ASN A 22 1.86 8.99 -1.84
N PRO A 23 1.24 8.12 -2.65
CA PRO A 23 1.68 6.74 -2.76
C PRO A 23 3.06 6.66 -3.42
N GLN A 24 3.98 5.94 -2.77
CA GLN A 24 5.35 5.75 -3.23
C GLN A 24 5.72 4.27 -3.14
N ILE A 25 6.13 3.67 -4.25
CA ILE A 25 6.68 2.30 -4.23
C ILE A 25 8.05 2.36 -3.55
N VAL A 26 8.17 1.72 -2.39
CA VAL A 26 9.43 1.66 -1.63
C VAL A 26 10.21 0.37 -1.91
N ARG A 27 9.51 -0.67 -2.38
CA ARG A 27 10.13 -1.95 -2.73
C ARG A 27 9.32 -2.67 -3.79
N THR A 28 10.02 -3.26 -4.75
CA THR A 28 9.44 -4.15 -5.77
C THR A 28 10.21 -5.46 -5.79
N LYS A 29 9.49 -6.58 -5.87
CA LYS A 29 10.07 -7.91 -6.08
C LYS A 29 9.11 -8.81 -6.85
N SER A 30 9.57 -9.98 -7.28
CA SER A 30 8.68 -11.03 -7.80
C SER A 30 7.67 -11.43 -6.74
N ALA A 31 6.42 -11.65 -7.15
CA ALA A 31 5.38 -12.13 -6.24
C ALA A 31 5.75 -13.50 -5.67
N ARG A 32 5.39 -13.75 -4.41
CA ARG A 32 5.53 -15.06 -3.78
C ARG A 32 4.60 -16.08 -4.44
N ASP A 33 5.08 -17.31 -4.61
CA ASP A 33 4.33 -18.39 -5.27
C ASP A 33 2.98 -18.66 -4.60
N GLU A 34 2.89 -18.49 -3.27
CA GLU A 34 1.64 -18.65 -2.52
C GLU A 34 0.54 -17.69 -2.99
N PHE A 35 0.88 -16.44 -3.32
CA PHE A 35 -0.10 -15.46 -3.80
C PHE A 35 -0.48 -15.74 -5.25
N VAL A 36 0.49 -16.15 -6.07
CA VAL A 36 0.24 -16.50 -7.47
C VAL A 36 -0.66 -17.73 -7.55
N ALA A 37 -0.37 -18.78 -6.77
CA ALA A 37 -1.15 -20.01 -6.76
C ALA A 37 -2.58 -19.78 -6.23
N ARG A 38 -2.76 -18.90 -5.24
CA ARG A 38 -4.05 -18.67 -4.59
C ARG A 38 -4.92 -17.63 -5.29
N TYR A 39 -4.32 -16.57 -5.83
CA TYR A 39 -5.04 -15.40 -6.33
C TYR A 39 -4.70 -15.02 -7.79
N GLY A 40 -3.71 -15.67 -8.40
CA GLY A 40 -3.29 -15.38 -9.77
C GLY A 40 -4.41 -15.60 -10.79
N THR A 41 -4.42 -14.76 -11.84
CA THR A 41 -5.34 -14.91 -12.99
C THR A 41 -4.71 -15.76 -14.11
N PRO A 42 -5.42 -16.75 -14.69
CA PRO A 42 -4.84 -17.71 -15.66
C PRO A 42 -4.17 -17.10 -16.89
N ASN A 43 -4.58 -15.89 -17.29
CA ASN A 43 -4.06 -15.22 -18.49
C ASN A 43 -2.81 -14.36 -18.23
N SER A 44 -2.33 -14.30 -16.99
CA SER A 44 -1.18 -13.50 -16.60
C SER A 44 0.02 -14.39 -16.29
N THR A 45 1.18 -14.02 -16.82
CA THR A 45 2.43 -14.75 -16.65
C THR A 45 3.46 -13.99 -15.81
N GLU A 46 3.22 -12.71 -15.50
CA GLU A 46 4.11 -11.89 -14.69
C GLU A 46 3.34 -11.26 -13.52
N TYR A 47 3.84 -11.51 -12.30
CA TYR A 47 3.31 -10.97 -11.05
C TYR A 47 4.43 -10.33 -10.24
N ARG A 48 4.14 -9.16 -9.67
CA ARG A 48 5.03 -8.47 -8.75
C ARG A 48 4.32 -8.20 -7.44
N GLU A 49 5.11 -8.28 -6.38
CA GLU A 49 4.75 -7.80 -5.06
C GLU A 49 5.45 -6.46 -4.86
N MET A 50 4.68 -5.46 -4.47
CA MET A 50 5.14 -4.09 -4.23
C MET A 50 4.72 -3.64 -2.84
N GLU A 51 5.68 -3.11 -2.10
CA GLU A 51 5.41 -2.36 -0.88
C GLU A 51 5.26 -0.90 -1.26
N ILE A 52 4.10 -0.33 -0.95
CA ILE A 52 3.78 1.06 -1.21
C ILE A 52 3.63 1.76 0.14
N HIS A 53 4.38 2.85 0.31
CA HIS A 53 4.22 3.75 1.42
C HIS A 53 3.26 4.88 1.03
N MET A 54 2.34 5.24 1.92
CA MET A 54 1.38 6.32 1.75
C MET A 54 1.35 7.17 3.02
N ASP A 55 1.22 8.47 2.86
CA ASP A 55 1.06 9.41 3.97
C ASP A 55 -0.40 9.44 4.45
N TRP A 56 -0.61 9.77 5.73
CA TRP A 56 -1.97 9.97 6.23
C TRP A 56 -2.66 11.12 5.50
N GLY A 57 -3.90 10.87 5.06
CA GLY A 57 -4.68 11.85 4.33
C GLY A 57 -5.07 13.08 5.18
N PRO A 58 -5.86 13.99 4.61
CA PRO A 58 -6.15 15.31 5.19
C PRO A 58 -6.81 15.31 6.58
N ASN A 59 -7.29 14.15 7.05
CA ASN A 59 -7.85 14.00 8.40
C ASN A 59 -6.79 13.90 9.51
N GLN A 60 -5.49 13.83 9.19
CA GLN A 60 -4.39 13.73 10.16
C GLN A 60 -4.49 14.79 11.27
N GLN A 61 -4.76 16.05 10.90
CA GLN A 61 -4.84 17.16 11.86
C GLN A 61 -5.99 16.99 12.87
N LYS A 62 -7.11 16.39 12.45
CA LYS A 62 -8.26 16.13 13.34
C LYS A 62 -7.89 15.09 14.42
N ILE A 63 -7.16 14.04 14.04
CA ILE A 63 -6.68 12.98 14.94
C ILE A 63 -5.68 13.55 15.96
N ILE A 64 -4.76 14.39 15.50
CA ILE A 64 -3.78 15.07 16.37
C ILE A 64 -4.49 15.99 17.37
N ASN A 65 -5.54 16.68 16.94
CA ASN A 65 -6.28 17.63 17.79
C ASN A 65 -7.24 16.95 18.78
N SER A 66 -7.76 15.75 18.47
CA SER A 66 -8.59 14.98 19.41
C SER A 66 -7.77 14.22 20.45
N SER A 67 -6.46 14.13 20.27
CA SER A 67 -5.55 13.43 21.16
C SER A 67 -5.20 14.28 22.39
N LYS A 68 -5.04 13.63 23.55
CA LYS A 68 -4.52 14.30 24.76
C LYS A 68 -3.10 14.82 24.51
N ILE A 69 -2.73 15.92 25.17
CA ILE A 69 -1.42 16.57 25.01
C ILE A 69 -0.27 15.57 25.22
N GLU A 70 -0.34 14.73 26.27
CA GLU A 70 0.68 13.71 26.56
C GLU A 70 0.83 12.64 25.46
N LYS A 71 -0.24 12.35 24.71
CA LYS A 71 -0.23 11.36 23.61
C LYS A 71 -0.03 12.00 22.24
N ARG A 72 -0.07 13.33 22.16
CA ARG A 72 -0.03 14.06 20.89
C ARG A 72 1.27 13.80 20.14
N GLN A 73 2.41 13.81 20.84
CA GLN A 73 3.71 13.54 20.23
C GLN A 73 3.81 12.11 19.67
N ASP A 74 3.28 11.12 20.41
CA ASP A 74 3.25 9.73 19.96
C ASP A 74 2.36 9.56 18.73
N VAL A 75 1.18 10.18 18.74
CA VAL A 75 0.24 10.19 17.60
C VAL A 75 0.86 10.89 16.40
N GLU A 76 1.50 12.05 16.58
CA GLU A 76 2.21 12.74 15.50
C GLU A 76 3.34 11.89 14.92
N SER A 77 4.14 11.23 15.77
CA SER A 77 5.22 10.35 15.36
C SER A 77 4.68 9.13 14.59
N PHE A 78 3.60 8.54 15.06
CA PHE A 78 2.91 7.43 14.39
C PHE A 78 2.38 7.86 13.02
N LEU A 79 1.65 8.98 12.94
CA LEU A 79 1.09 9.47 11.68
C LEU A 79 2.18 9.91 10.68
N LYS A 80 3.33 10.41 11.15
CA LYS A 80 4.48 10.74 10.29
C LYS A 80 5.14 9.51 9.65
N LYS A 81 4.99 8.32 10.23
CA LYS A 81 5.49 7.07 9.63
C LYS A 81 4.65 6.59 8.45
N GLY A 82 3.50 7.23 8.22
CA GLY A 82 2.57 6.85 7.17
C GLY A 82 1.97 5.45 7.36
N VAL A 83 1.43 4.92 6.28
CA VAL A 83 0.85 3.59 6.19
C VAL A 83 1.57 2.85 5.08
N LYS A 84 1.82 1.57 5.31
CA LYS A 84 2.40 0.68 4.32
C LYS A 84 1.35 -0.29 3.84
N ILE A 85 1.27 -0.48 2.54
CA ILE A 85 0.43 -1.50 1.91
C ILE A 85 1.30 -2.41 1.05
N LEU A 86 1.08 -3.71 1.19
CA LEU A 86 1.56 -4.70 0.26
C LEU A 86 0.52 -4.86 -0.84
N VAL A 87 0.94 -4.76 -2.09
CA VAL A 87 0.08 -4.99 -3.26
C VAL A 87 0.73 -6.03 -4.15
N VAL A 88 -0.02 -7.08 -4.50
CA VAL A 88 0.40 -8.06 -5.49
C VAL A 88 -0.48 -7.90 -6.71
N CYS A 89 0.14 -7.64 -7.85
CA CYS A 89 -0.55 -7.45 -9.10
C CYS A 89 0.22 -8.01 -10.29
N SER A 90 -0.53 -8.28 -11.35
CA SER A 90 0.00 -8.46 -12.69
C SER A 90 -0.22 -7.20 -13.52
N ALA A 91 0.17 -7.21 -14.79
CA ALA A 91 -0.03 -6.06 -15.67
C ALA A 91 -1.52 -5.68 -15.83
N ARG A 92 -2.43 -6.63 -15.57
CA ARG A 92 -3.87 -6.49 -15.82
C ARG A 92 -4.71 -6.38 -14.55
N ASP A 93 -4.30 -7.04 -13.47
CA ASP A 93 -5.15 -7.19 -12.28
C ASP A 93 -4.35 -6.99 -10.98
N VAL A 94 -5.02 -6.42 -9.97
CA VAL A 94 -4.59 -6.51 -8.57
C VAL A 94 -5.23 -7.76 -7.99
N ILE A 95 -4.41 -8.65 -7.44
CA ILE A 95 -4.87 -9.98 -6.99
C ILE A 95 -4.82 -10.15 -5.47
N TYR A 96 -4.03 -9.33 -4.78
CA TYR A 96 -3.95 -9.35 -3.32
C TYR A 96 -3.47 -7.99 -2.80
N HIS A 97 -3.96 -7.60 -1.63
CA HIS A 97 -3.42 -6.46 -0.89
C HIS A 97 -3.56 -6.65 0.63
N GLU A 98 -2.66 -6.03 1.39
CA GLU A 98 -2.65 -6.09 2.85
C GLU A 98 -2.01 -4.82 3.43
N PHE A 99 -2.61 -4.25 4.48
CA PHE A 99 -1.99 -3.15 5.23
C PHE A 99 -0.95 -3.72 6.20
N LEU A 100 0.29 -3.27 6.10
CA LEU A 100 1.39 -3.76 6.91
C LEU A 100 1.53 -2.95 8.19
N GLY A 101 1.61 -3.64 9.34
CA GLY A 101 1.90 -3.01 10.63
C GLY A 101 0.77 -2.13 11.19
N MET A 102 -0.43 -2.20 10.62
CA MET A 102 -1.65 -1.73 11.26
C MET A 102 -2.42 -2.94 11.77
N ASP A 103 -2.49 -3.12 13.08
CA ASP A 103 -3.54 -3.95 13.67
C ASP A 103 -4.85 -3.18 13.51
N LEU A 104 -5.69 -3.64 12.58
CA LEU A 104 -7.08 -3.21 12.44
C LEU A 104 -7.94 -4.19 13.24
N ASP A 105 -7.78 -4.20 14.57
CA ASP A 105 -8.73 -4.82 15.49
C ASP A 105 -9.90 -3.86 15.79
#